data_AF-A0A963UJ22-F1
#
_entry.id   AF-A0A963UJ22-F1
#
_cell.length_a   1.000
_cell.length_b   1.000
_cell.length_c   1.000
_cell.angle_alpha   90.00
_cell.angle_beta   90.00
_cell.angle_gamma   90.00
#
_symmetry.space_group_name_H-M   'P 1'
#
loop_
_entity.id
_entity.type
_entity.pdbx_description
1 polymer ?
#
loop_
_entity_poly.entity_id
_entity_poly.type
_entity_poly.pdbx_seq_one_letter_code
_entity_poly.pdbx_strand_id
1 'polypeptide(L)' 'MINAKTTLADFDPALWQAIEAERHRQEDQIELIASENHVSPRVLQAQGSVLTNK' A
#
# COMPACT_ATOMS: atom_id res chain seq x y z
N MET A 1 -7.29 13.51 17.90
CA MET A 1 -7.06 13.85 16.48
C MET A 1 -5.90 13.01 16.01
N ILE A 2 -6.05 12.27 14.91
CA ILE A 2 -4.93 11.50 14.32
C ILE A 2 -3.81 12.50 14.01
N ASN A 3 -2.62 12.26 14.54
CA ASN A 3 -1.48 13.12 14.27
C ASN A 3 -1.07 12.93 12.81
N ALA A 4 -1.32 13.94 11.97
CA ALA A 4 -1.02 13.90 10.54
C ALA A 4 0.48 13.74 10.22
N LYS A 5 1.38 13.84 11.22
CA LYS A 5 2.82 13.66 11.04
C LYS A 5 3.32 12.25 11.31
N THR A 6 2.55 11.40 12.00
CA THR A 6 2.98 10.04 12.30
C THR A 6 2.80 9.19 11.05
N THR A 7 3.88 8.63 10.51
CA THR A 7 3.81 7.75 9.35
C THR A 7 3.43 6.33 9.78
N LEU A 8 3.00 5.49 8.82
CA LEU A 8 2.75 4.08 9.11
C LEU A 8 4.03 3.36 9.59
N ALA A 9 5.19 3.72 9.05
CA ALA A 9 6.48 3.18 9.47
C ALA A 9 6.82 3.50 10.93
N ASP A 10 6.46 4.69 11.41
CA ASP A 10 6.69 5.07 12.81
C ASP A 10 5.66 4.44 13.76
N PHE A 11 4.41 4.31 13.31
CA PHE A 11 3.30 3.80 14.10
C PHE A 11 3.31 2.28 14.23
N ASP A 12 3.52 1.59 13.11
CA ASP A 12 3.58 0.12 13.02
C ASP A 12 4.71 -0.31 12.07
N PRO A 13 5.96 -0.38 12.57
CA PRO A 13 7.11 -0.79 11.76
C PRO A 13 6.99 -2.21 11.20
N ALA A 14 6.30 -3.12 11.90
CA ALA A 14 6.15 -4.49 11.47
C ALA A 14 5.22 -4.60 10.27
N LEU A 15 4.08 -3.89 10.30
CA LEU A 15 3.17 -3.82 9.16
C LEU A 15 3.82 -3.12 7.96
N TRP A 16 4.57 -2.04 8.20
CA TRP A 16 5.32 -1.36 7.14
C TRP A 16 6.32 -2.30 6.44
N GLN A 17 7.08 -3.08 7.20
CA GLN A 17 8.02 -4.06 6.65
C GLN A 17 7.31 -5.14 5.82
N ALA A 18 6.13 -5.60 6.26
CA ALA A 18 5.35 -6.58 5.52
C ALA A 18 4.84 -6.03 4.17
N ILE A 19 4.38 -4.77 4.14
CA ILE A 19 3.96 -4.10 2.90
C ILE A 19 5.13 -3.97 1.93
N GLU A 20 6.30 -3.56 2.43
CA GLU A 20 7.49 -3.39 1.60
C GLU A 20 8.01 -4.73 1.05
N ALA A 21 7.97 -5.79 1.86
CA ALA A 21 8.32 -7.13 1.40
C ALA A 21 7.38 -7.63 0.28
N GLU A 22 6.07 -7.36 0.38
CA GLU A 22 5.12 -7.72 -0.68
C GLU A 22 5.32 -6.88 -1.95
N ARG A 23 5.64 -5.58 -1.81
CA ARG A 23 6.02 -4.72 -2.94
C ARG A 23 7.19 -5.32 -3.72
N HIS A 24 8.25 -5.73 -3.01
CA HIS A 24 9.39 -6.40 -3.62
C HIS A 24 9.01 -7.74 -4.28
N ARG A 25 8.18 -8.56 -3.63
CA ARG A 25 7.71 -9.83 -4.20
C ARG A 25 7.00 -9.62 -5.54
N GLN A 26 6.14 -8.62 -5.63
CA GLN A 26 5.40 -8.28 -6.86
C GLN A 26 6.30 -7.74 -7.97
N GLU A 27 7.36 -7.01 -7.63
CA GLU A 27 8.31 -6.44 -8.61
C GLU A 27 9.31 -7.47 -9.14
N ASP A 28 9.73 -8.42 -8.29
CA ASP A 28 10.77 -9.41 -8.61
C ASP A 28 10.22 -10.67 -9.29
N GLN A 29 8.89 -10.84 -9.35
CA GLN A 29 8.23 -12.03 -9.90
C GLN A 29 7.40 -11.72 -11.14
N ILE A 30 7.37 -12.69 -12.07
CA ILE A 30 6.43 -12.65 -13.18
C ILE A 30 5.08 -13.16 -12.68
N GLU A 31 4.08 -12.27 -12.63
CA GLU A 31 2.73 -12.65 -12.26
C GLU A 31 1.97 -13.30 -13.43
N LEU A 32 1.52 -14.53 -13.23
CA LEU A 32 0.82 -15.35 -14.23
C LEU A 32 -0.64 -15.63 -13.87
N ILE A 33 -1.12 -15.04 -12.78
CA ILE A 33 -2.51 -15.17 -12.36
C ILE A 33 -3.35 -14.23 -13.22
N ALA A 34 -4.15 -14.79 -14.12
CA ALA A 34 -4.89 -14.04 -15.14
C ALA A 34 -5.86 -12.97 -14.59
N SER A 35 -6.31 -13.12 -13.33
CA SER A 35 -7.21 -12.18 -12.67
C SER A 35 -6.50 -11.07 -11.89
N GLU A 36 -5.19 -11.15 -11.70
CA GLU A 36 -4.42 -10.16 -10.94
C GLU A 36 -3.84 -9.09 -11.87
N ASN A 37 -3.60 -7.89 -11.32
CA ASN A 37 -3.11 -6.75 -12.08
C ASN A 37 -2.44 -5.71 -11.17
N HIS A 38 -1.57 -4.89 -11.76
CA HIS A 38 -0.99 -3.72 -11.08
C HIS A 38 -1.81 -2.48 -11.39
N VAL A 39 -2.34 -1.86 -10.34
CA VAL A 39 -3.10 -0.61 -10.46
C VAL A 39 -2.16 0.59 -10.60
N SER A 40 -2.64 1.66 -11.24
CA SER A 40 -1.84 2.88 -11.37
C SER A 40 -1.65 3.60 -10.02
N PRO A 41 -0.56 4.36 -9.84
CA PRO A 41 -0.35 5.15 -8.61
C PRO A 41 -1.49 6.12 -8.29
N ARG A 42 -2.21 6.60 -9.31
CA ARG A 42 -3.37 7.51 -9.16
C ARG A 42 -4.55 6.81 -8.49
N VAL A 43 -4.76 5.51 -8.77
CA VAL A 43 -5.80 4.70 -8.13
C VAL A 43 -5.45 4.46 -6.67
N LEU A 44 -4.18 4.12 -6.37
CA LEU A 44 -3.71 3.95 -4.99
C LEU A 44 -3.86 5.24 -4.17
N GLN A 45 -3.55 6.40 -4.75
CA GLN A 45 -3.74 7.69 -4.08
C GLN A 45 -5.21 7.97 -3.76
N ALA A 46 -6.12 7.68 -4.71
CA ALA A 46 -7.56 7.84 -4.48
C ALA A 46 -8.08 6.89 -3.39
N GLN A 47 -7.58 5.65 -3.34
CA GLN A 47 -7.92 4.64 -2.32
C GLN A 47 -7.58 5.13 -0.90
N GLY A 48 -6.41 5.77 -0.72
CA GLY A 48 -5.96 6.32 0.57
C GLY A 48 -6.53 7.70 0.92
N SER A 49 -7.55 8.17 0.21
CA SER A 49 -8.08 9.52 0.38
C SER A 49 -9.12 9.62 1.50
N VAL A 50 -9.55 10.86 1.79
CA VAL A 50 -10.61 11.16 2.75
C VAL A 50 -11.98 10.55 2.40
N LEU A 51 -12.16 10.01 1.19
CA LEU A 51 -13.39 9.33 0.79
C LEU A 51 -13.69 8.12 1.69
N THR A 52 -12.69 7.49 2.30
CA THR A 52 -12.92 6.38 3.25
C THR A 52 -13.58 6.79 4.57
N ASN A 53 -13.72 8.09 4.85
CA ASN A 53 -14.34 8.57 6.08
C ASN A 53 -15.88 8.53 6.04
N LYS A 54 -16.50 8.20 4.90
CA LYS A 54 -17.96 8.13 4.73
C LYS A 54 -18.37 7.06 3.73
#